data_AF-A0A662SCE3-F1
#
_entry.id   AF-A0A662SCE3-F1
#
_cell.length_a   1.000
_cell.length_b   1.000
_cell.length_c   1.000
_cell.angle_alpha   90.00
_cell.angle_beta   90.00
_cell.angle_gamma   90.00
#
_symmetry.space_group_name_H-M   'P 1'
#
loop_
_entity.id
_entity.type
_entity.pdbx_description
1 polymer ?
#
loop_
_entity_poly.entity_id
_entity_poly.type
_entity_poly.pdbx_seq_one_letter_code
_entity_poly.pdbx_strand_id
1 'polypeptide(L)' 'MDVGEKGVRFEDVVRQIKRYYIKRGYSPERAEEIARKTAGKIFWRKFGKRQGAAIISRARRKRR' A
#
# COMPACT_ATOMS: atom_id res chain seq x y z
N MET A 1 -16.25 8.95 5.87
CA MET A 1 -15.33 7.80 6.02
C MET A 1 -13.92 8.36 6.18
N ASP A 2 -13.48 8.50 7.42
CA ASP A 2 -12.21 9.10 7.77
C ASP A 2 -11.12 8.03 7.91
N VAL A 3 -10.07 8.16 7.09
CA VAL A 3 -8.66 8.17 7.54
C VAL A 3 -7.80 8.67 6.38
N GLY A 4 -7.65 9.99 6.34
CA GLY A 4 -6.70 10.72 5.50
C GLY A 4 -7.36 11.35 4.27
N GLU A 5 -7.94 12.54 4.42
CA GLU A 5 -8.67 13.25 3.37
C GLU A 5 -7.78 13.55 2.14
N LYS A 6 -7.92 12.71 1.11
CA LYS A 6 -7.87 12.94 -0.35
C LYS A 6 -7.74 11.59 -1.06
N GLY A 7 -8.84 10.82 -1.05
CA GLY A 7 -9.22 9.81 -2.04
C GLY A 7 -8.45 8.49 -2.14
N VAL A 8 -7.22 8.36 -1.63
CA VAL A 8 -6.36 7.20 -1.96
C VAL A 8 -6.12 6.31 -0.75
N ARG A 9 -6.69 5.10 -0.74
CA ARG A 9 -6.44 4.10 0.32
C ARG A 9 -5.09 3.42 0.06
N PHE A 10 -4.40 3.04 1.14
CA PHE A 10 -3.15 2.26 1.04
C PHE A 10 -3.30 1.01 0.19
N GLU A 11 -4.43 0.32 0.33
CA GLU A 11 -4.74 -0.88 -0.45
C GLU A 11 -4.91 -0.61 -1.94
N ASP A 12 -5.41 0.56 -2.33
CA ASP A 12 -5.58 0.92 -3.74
C ASP A 12 -4.22 1.08 -4.41
N VAL A 13 -3.28 1.74 -3.73
CA VAL A 13 -1.89 1.88 -4.20
C VAL A 13 -1.20 0.51 -4.28
N VAL A 14 -1.39 -0.35 -3.27
CA VAL A 14 -0.87 -1.72 -3.30
C VAL A 14 -1.47 -2.50 -4.48
N ARG A 15 -2.78 -2.42 -4.72
CA ARG A 15 -3.44 -3.12 -5.85
C ARG A 15 -2.93 -2.62 -7.19
N GLN A 16 -2.75 -1.31 -7.35
CA GLN A 16 -2.24 -0.72 -8.60
C GLN A 16 -0.81 -1.19 -8.87
N ILE A 17 0.07 -1.13 -7.88
CA ILE A 17 1.47 -1.59 -8.03
C ILE A 17 1.51 -3.10 -8.26
N LYS A 18 0.69 -3.88 -7.54
CA LYS A 18 0.61 -5.33 -7.73
C LYS A 18 0.23 -5.69 -9.16
N ARG A 19 -0.81 -5.05 -9.73
CA ARG A 19 -1.23 -5.26 -11.13
C ARG A 19 -0.11 -4.92 -12.12
N TYR A 20 0.64 -3.85 -11.86
CA TYR A 20 1.77 -3.47 -12.70
C TYR A 20 2.85 -4.56 -12.76
N TYR A 21 3.24 -5.12 -11.61
CA TYR A 21 4.25 -6.18 -11.56
C TYR A 21 3.72 -7.52 -12.09
N ILE A 22 2.45 -7.86 -11.87
CA ILE A 22 1.83 -9.06 -12.48
C ILE A 22 1.87 -8.96 -14.00
N LYS A 23 1.51 -7.80 -14.57
CA LYS A 23 1.58 -7.56 -16.03
C LYS A 23 3.00 -7.68 -16.60
N ARG A 24 4.02 -7.53 -15.76
CA ARG A 24 5.44 -7.70 -16.12
C ARG A 24 5.96 -9.13 -15.95
N GLY A 25 5.09 -10.08 -15.63
CA GLY A 25 5.44 -11.49 -15.48
C GLY A 25 5.93 -11.90 -14.09
N TYR A 26 5.79 -11.04 -13.07
CA TYR A 26 6.11 -11.42 -11.71
C TYR A 26 5.02 -12.33 -11.12
N SER A 27 5.41 -13.30 -10.30
CA SER A 27 4.45 -14.12 -9.56
C SER A 27 3.56 -13.24 -8.66
N PRO A 28 2.29 -13.62 -8.43
CA PRO A 28 1.37 -12.84 -7.61
C PRO A 28 1.90 -12.51 -6.21
N GLU A 29 2.64 -13.44 -5.61
CA GLU A 29 3.26 -13.30 -4.29
C GLU A 29 4.40 -12.27 -4.31
N ARG A 30 5.29 -12.37 -5.31
CA ARG A 30 6.40 -11.43 -5.47
C ARG A 30 5.90 -10.03 -5.80
N ALA A 31 4.89 -9.93 -6.65
CA ALA A 31 4.24 -8.67 -6.98
C ALA A 31 3.57 -8.02 -5.76
N GLU A 32 2.95 -8.81 -4.88
CA GLU A 32 2.34 -8.33 -3.65
C GLU A 32 3.38 -7.83 -2.63
N GLU A 33 4.50 -8.55 -2.49
CA GLU A 33 5.60 -8.14 -1.63
C GLU A 33 6.18 -6.78 -2.07
N ILE A 34 6.49 -6.65 -3.37
CA ILE A 34 7.01 -5.42 -3.95
C ILE A 34 5.99 -4.29 -3.79
N ALA A 35 4.72 -4.54 -4.09
CA ALA A 35 3.67 -3.55 -3.97
C ALA A 35 3.52 -2.99 -2.56
N ARG A 36 3.58 -3.84 -1.53
CA ARG A 36 3.50 -3.42 -0.13
C ARG A 36 4.70 -2.60 0.31
N LYS A 37 5.91 -3.01 -0.07
CA LYS A 37 7.15 -2.27 0.24
C LYS A 37 7.13 -0.90 -0.43
N THR A 38 6.75 -0.84 -1.71
CA THR A 38 6.69 0.41 -2.48
C THR A 38 5.60 1.34 -1.98
N ALA A 39 4.39 0.83 -1.74
CA ALA A 39 3.30 1.62 -1.14
C ALA A 39 3.71 2.14 0.25
N GLY A 40 4.38 1.32 1.07
CA GLY A 40 4.89 1.75 2.38
C GLY A 40 5.83 2.95 2.28
N LYS A 41 6.79 2.90 1.35
CA LYS A 41 7.71 4.02 1.08
C LYS A 41 6.98 5.28 0.62
N ILE A 42 6.00 5.14 -0.28
CA ILE A 42 5.19 6.27 -0.76
C ILE A 42 4.44 6.93 0.40
N PHE A 43 3.79 6.13 1.26
CA PHE A 43 3.05 6.64 2.40
C PHE A 43 3.95 7.26 3.47
N TRP A 44 5.13 6.69 3.73
CA TRP A 44 6.12 7.32 4.63
C TRP A 44 6.61 8.66 4.10
N ARG A 45 6.81 8.80 2.79
CA ARG A 45 7.21 10.07 2.18
C ARG A 45 6.08 11.10 2.19
N LYS A 46 4.83 10.67 2.00
CA LYS A 46 3.67 11.56 1.90
C LYS A 46 3.11 12.04 3.25
N PHE A 47 3.09 11.16 4.25
CA PHE A 47 2.45 11.43 5.55
C PHE A 47 3.45 11.39 6.73
N GLY A 48 4.72 11.12 6.46
CA GLY A 48 5.72 10.90 7.51
C GLY A 48 5.65 9.50 8.12
N LYS A 49 6.71 9.13 8.86
CA LYS A 49 6.87 7.78 9.42
C LYS A 49 5.74 7.39 10.38
N ARG A 50 5.32 8.29 11.27
CA ARG A 50 4.27 8.02 12.29
C ARG A 50 2.90 7.78 11.67
N GLN A 51 2.41 8.72 10.85
CA GLN A 51 1.09 8.59 10.22
C GLN A 51 1.08 7.48 9.16
N GLY A 52 2.14 7.35 8.36
CA GLY A 52 2.26 6.25 7.40
C GLY A 52 2.25 4.87 8.07
N ALA A 53 2.93 4.70 9.20
CA ALA A 53 2.87 3.46 9.98
C ALA A 53 1.47 3.18 10.54
N ALA A 54 0.76 4.19 11.03
CA ALA A 54 -0.62 4.04 11.51
C ALA A 54 -1.58 3.61 10.38
N ILE A 55 -1.43 4.16 9.17
CA ILE A 55 -2.22 3.78 7.99
C ILE A 55 -1.93 2.33 7.58
N ILE A 56 -0.66 1.95 7.51
CA ILE A 56 -0.25 0.58 7.17
C ILE A 56 -0.78 -0.41 8.22
N SER A 57 -0.69 -0.06 9.51
CA SER A 57 -1.18 -0.89 10.62
C SER A 57 -2.70 -1.09 10.54
N ARG A 58 -3.46 -0.01 10.31
CA ARG A 58 -4.91 -0.08 10.09
C ARG A 58 -5.27 -0.94 8.88
N ALA A 59 -4.56 -0.78 7.76
CA ALA A 59 -4.78 -1.59 6.55
C ALA A 59 -4.49 -3.08 6.80
N ARG A 60 -3.43 -3.41 7.55
CA ARG A 60 -3.13 -4.80 7.94
C ARG A 60 -4.22 -5.40 8.83
N ARG A 61 -4.74 -4.63 9.80
CA ARG A 61 -5.77 -5.09 10.73
C ARG A 61 -7.10 -5.39 10.05
N LYS A 62 -7.45 -4.66 8.97
CA LYS A 62 -8.65 -4.93 8.15
C LYS A 62 -8.58 -6.19 7.30
N ARG A 63 -7.39 -6.75 7.07
CA ARG A 63 -7.20 -7.97 6.26
C ARG A 63 -7.35 -9.26 7.08
N ARG A 64 -7.40 -9.16 8.41
CA ARG A 64 -7.54 -10.30 9.32
C ARG A 64 -9.00 -10.44 9.72
#